data_AF-A0A1Q5SK47-F1
#
_entry.id   AF-A0A1Q5SK47-F1
#
_cell.length_a   1.000
_cell.length_b   1.000
_cell.length_c   1.000
_cell.angle_alpha   90.00
_cell.angle_beta   90.00
_cell.angle_gamma   90.00
#
_symmetry.space_group_name_H-M   'P 1'
#
loop_
_entity.id
_entity.type
_entity.pdbx_description
1 polymer ?
#
loop_
_entity_poly.entity_id
_entity_poly.type
_entity_poly.pdbx_seq_one_letter_code
_entity_poly.pdbx_strand_id
1 'polypeptide(L)'
;MTSQSWIRRLGAPLLAFALAVAPPVCAVRAVEDAHKVGVVSFGLFGDQGVFRSEATGAAQVVAGRFETGPIEVQYNSKKGGSATTETLARSLQVAAGRLDAEKDVLFLILTSHGSPDGLAIKAGRLTQTLTPSRLAEMLGRTGVRHKVVIISACYSGVFIPRLANPDVLVITAADADHPSFGCEDKAKWTYFGDAFFNVELRRAESLKDAFAGARTLVRKRELREHFEPSNPQMAGGANVQPLLVARP
;
A
#
# COMPACT_ATOMS: atom_id res chain seq x y z
N MET A 1 -25.39 -74.45 -64.64
CA MET A 1 -24.65 -74.52 -63.36
C MET A 1 -24.01 -73.15 -63.11
N THR A 2 -24.61 -72.40 -62.16
CA THR A 2 -23.98 -71.56 -61.10
C THR A 2 -22.53 -71.07 -61.34
N SER A 3 -22.12 -69.82 -61.06
CA SER A 3 -22.53 -68.94 -59.95
C SER A 3 -21.72 -67.62 -60.02
N GLN A 4 -22.42 -66.54 -59.66
CA GLN A 4 -22.02 -65.35 -58.88
C GLN A 4 -20.80 -64.49 -59.24
N SER A 5 -21.05 -63.17 -59.19
CA SER A 5 -20.05 -62.12 -59.02
C SER A 5 -20.40 -61.28 -57.78
N TRP A 6 -19.35 -60.92 -57.03
CA TRP A 6 -19.33 -60.18 -55.78
C TRP A 6 -18.89 -58.72 -56.00
N ILE A 7 -19.17 -57.87 -54.99
CA ILE A 7 -18.44 -56.67 -54.46
C ILE A 7 -19.49 -55.60 -54.09
N ARG A 8 -19.94 -55.44 -52.83
CA ARG A 8 -19.36 -54.76 -51.63
C ARG A 8 -19.01 -53.27 -51.86
N ARG A 9 -19.88 -52.33 -51.47
CA ARG A 9 -20.07 -51.65 -50.14
C ARG A 9 -19.17 -50.41 -49.97
N LEU A 10 -19.75 -49.27 -49.54
CA LEU A 10 -19.35 -48.45 -48.38
C LEU A 10 -20.24 -47.18 -48.29
N GLY A 11 -20.96 -47.01 -47.17
CA GLY A 11 -21.70 -45.79 -46.81
C GLY A 11 -21.25 -45.31 -45.43
N ALA A 12 -20.99 -44.01 -45.29
CA ALA A 12 -20.42 -43.36 -44.11
C ALA A 12 -21.46 -43.01 -43.03
N PRO A 13 -21.10 -42.92 -41.74
CA PRO A 13 -21.92 -42.26 -40.74
C PRO A 13 -21.40 -40.83 -40.45
N LEU A 14 -22.30 -39.86 -40.46
CA LEU A 14 -22.10 -38.49 -39.96
C LEU A 14 -22.23 -38.49 -38.43
N LEU A 15 -21.16 -38.14 -37.71
CA LEU A 15 -21.24 -37.75 -36.29
C LEU A 15 -21.40 -36.23 -36.20
N ALA A 16 -22.52 -35.78 -35.63
CA ALA A 16 -22.73 -34.38 -35.26
C ALA A 16 -22.07 -34.13 -33.89
N PHE A 17 -21.11 -33.19 -33.84
CA PHE A 17 -20.45 -32.75 -32.62
C PHE A 17 -21.14 -31.46 -32.13
N ALA A 18 -21.95 -31.57 -31.08
CA ALA A 18 -22.56 -30.41 -30.44
C ALA A 18 -21.56 -29.78 -29.45
N LEU A 19 -20.97 -28.64 -29.83
CA LEU A 19 -20.17 -27.79 -28.94
C LEU A 19 -21.13 -26.97 -28.05
N ALA A 20 -21.29 -27.39 -26.80
CA ALA A 20 -21.92 -26.56 -25.78
C ALA A 20 -20.96 -25.44 -25.37
N VAL A 21 -21.19 -24.22 -25.85
CA VAL A 21 -20.50 -23.02 -25.39
C VAL A 21 -21.12 -22.61 -24.05
N ALA A 22 -20.40 -22.85 -22.94
CA ALA A 22 -20.79 -22.32 -21.64
C ALA A 22 -20.57 -20.78 -21.62
N PRO A 23 -21.55 -19.99 -21.15
CA PRO A 23 -21.42 -18.53 -21.12
C PRO A 23 -20.37 -18.09 -20.07
N PRO A 24 -19.73 -16.91 -20.25
CA PRO A 24 -18.59 -16.43 -19.47
C PRO A 24 -19.04 -15.81 -18.13
N VAL A 25 -19.91 -16.50 -17.38
CA VAL A 25 -20.50 -15.96 -16.14
C VAL A 25 -19.48 -15.91 -14.99
N CYS A 26 -18.41 -16.71 -15.06
CA CYS A 26 -17.41 -16.80 -14.00
C CYS A 26 -16.46 -15.58 -13.95
N ALA A 27 -16.10 -15.03 -15.11
CA ALA A 27 -15.16 -13.89 -15.18
C ALA A 27 -15.80 -12.56 -14.77
N VAL A 28 -17.10 -12.39 -15.01
CA VAL A 28 -17.82 -11.15 -14.69
C VAL A 28 -18.02 -10.97 -13.18
N ARG A 29 -18.26 -12.07 -12.45
CA ARG A 29 -18.40 -12.03 -10.97
C ARG A 29 -17.09 -11.79 -10.23
N ALA A 30 -15.97 -12.31 -10.74
CA ALA A 30 -14.66 -12.12 -10.11
C ALA A 30 -14.18 -10.65 -10.15
N VAL A 31 -14.69 -9.86 -11.09
CA VAL A 31 -14.40 -8.41 -11.20
C VAL A 31 -15.29 -7.58 -10.25
N GLU A 32 -16.40 -8.12 -9.76
CA GLU A 32 -17.29 -7.43 -8.80
C GLU A 32 -16.90 -7.66 -7.32
N ASP A 33 -16.01 -8.61 -7.02
CA ASP A 33 -15.59 -9.01 -5.66
C ASP A 33 -14.22 -8.47 -5.22
N ALA A 34 -13.54 -7.70 -6.07
CA ALA A 34 -12.23 -7.15 -5.71
C ALA A 34 -12.36 -5.93 -4.79
N HIS A 35 -11.74 -6.03 -3.61
CA HIS A 35 -11.69 -4.93 -2.63
C HIS A 35 -10.93 -3.74 -3.21
N LYS A 36 -11.53 -2.54 -3.15
CA LYS A 36 -10.85 -1.32 -3.60
C LYS A 36 -9.90 -0.84 -2.53
N VAL A 37 -8.79 -0.26 -2.98
CA VAL A 37 -7.80 0.40 -2.13
C VAL A 37 -7.81 1.90 -2.39
N GLY A 38 -8.30 2.68 -1.43
CA GLY A 38 -8.22 4.14 -1.46
C GLY A 38 -6.89 4.62 -0.88
N VAL A 39 -6.10 5.36 -1.64
CA VAL A 39 -4.74 5.78 -1.26
C VAL A 39 -4.73 7.26 -0.85
N VAL A 40 -4.23 7.53 0.37
CA VAL A 40 -3.93 8.87 0.86
C VAL A 40 -2.44 8.92 1.21
N SER A 41 -1.66 9.76 0.53
CA SER A 41 -0.19 9.79 0.68
C SER A 41 0.34 11.20 0.92
N PHE A 42 1.05 11.41 2.03
CA PHE A 42 1.47 12.73 2.49
C PHE A 42 2.98 12.83 2.72
N GLY A 43 3.62 13.78 2.02
CA GLY A 43 4.98 14.24 2.29
C GLY A 43 4.97 15.45 3.22
N LEU A 44 5.09 15.21 4.52
CA LEU A 44 4.70 16.18 5.55
C LEU A 44 5.73 17.30 5.80
N PHE A 45 7.01 17.08 5.49
CA PHE A 45 8.07 18.05 5.77
C PHE A 45 8.61 18.69 4.49
N GLY A 46 8.48 20.01 4.37
CA GLY A 46 8.74 20.72 3.12
C GLY A 46 10.19 21.12 2.86
N ASP A 47 11.10 21.01 3.83
CA ASP A 47 12.49 21.47 3.63
C ASP A 47 13.34 20.49 2.81
N GLN A 48 12.96 19.21 2.77
CA GLN A 48 13.64 18.18 1.98
C GLN A 48 12.71 17.63 0.89
N GLY A 49 13.19 17.59 -0.35
CA GLY A 49 12.46 17.11 -1.51
C GLY A 49 12.11 15.63 -1.47
N VAL A 50 12.88 14.82 -0.73
CA VAL A 50 12.66 13.36 -0.61
C VAL A 50 11.26 13.01 -0.12
N PHE A 51 10.68 13.76 0.82
CA PHE A 51 9.36 13.45 1.35
C PHE A 51 8.25 13.64 0.30
N ARG A 52 8.39 14.66 -0.56
CA ARG A 52 7.52 14.82 -1.73
C ARG A 52 7.69 13.67 -2.72
N SER A 53 8.94 13.34 -3.05
CA SER A 53 9.27 12.29 -4.02
C SER A 53 8.76 10.93 -3.56
N GLU A 54 9.00 10.58 -2.30
CA GLU A 54 8.56 9.32 -1.70
C GLU A 54 7.04 9.25 -1.59
N ALA A 55 6.34 10.29 -1.11
CA ALA A 55 4.88 10.29 -1.04
C ALA A 55 4.25 10.06 -2.43
N THR A 56 4.80 10.71 -3.46
CA THR A 56 4.34 10.58 -4.84
C THR A 56 4.62 9.18 -5.40
N GLY A 57 5.85 8.70 -5.25
CA GLY A 57 6.26 7.39 -5.78
C GLY A 57 5.55 6.24 -5.07
N ALA A 58 5.42 6.31 -3.75
CA ALA A 58 4.76 5.27 -2.95
C ALA A 58 3.28 5.13 -3.34
N ALA A 59 2.57 6.25 -3.53
CA ALA A 59 1.20 6.24 -4.01
C ALA A 59 1.09 5.58 -5.39
N GLN A 60 2.01 5.88 -6.32
CA GLN A 60 2.04 5.26 -7.65
C GLN A 60 2.31 3.76 -7.59
N VAL A 61 3.20 3.29 -6.71
CA VAL A 61 3.46 1.85 -6.54
C VAL A 61 2.23 1.15 -6.01
N VAL A 62 1.60 1.67 -4.95
CA VAL A 62 0.36 1.09 -4.39
C VAL A 62 -0.75 1.09 -5.44
N ALA A 63 -0.87 2.17 -6.23
CA ALA A 63 -1.80 2.28 -7.33
C ALA A 63 -1.60 1.25 -8.44
N GLY A 64 -0.35 0.92 -8.75
CA GLY A 64 -0.03 -0.12 -9.72
C GLY A 64 -0.25 -1.53 -9.16
N ARG A 65 -0.11 -1.72 -7.83
CA ARG A 65 -0.10 -3.05 -7.22
C ARG A 65 -1.50 -3.56 -6.87
N PHE A 66 -2.44 -2.69 -6.51
CA PHE A 66 -3.77 -3.09 -6.05
C PHE A 66 -4.87 -2.51 -6.94
N GLU A 67 -6.08 -3.05 -6.84
CA GLU A 67 -7.25 -2.40 -7.45
C GLU A 67 -7.56 -1.12 -6.68
N THR A 68 -7.29 0.03 -7.28
CA THR A 68 -7.37 1.31 -6.56
C THR A 68 -8.64 2.08 -6.80
N GLY A 69 -9.20 2.55 -5.68
CA GLY A 69 -10.21 3.59 -5.64
C GLY A 69 -9.57 4.99 -5.68
N PRO A 70 -10.02 5.95 -4.84
CA PRO A 70 -9.49 7.31 -4.86
C PRO A 70 -7.99 7.33 -4.52
N ILE A 71 -7.21 8.13 -5.23
CA ILE A 71 -5.80 8.38 -4.93
C ILE A 71 -5.63 9.88 -4.68
N GLU A 72 -5.12 10.23 -3.51
CA GLU A 72 -4.77 11.60 -3.15
C GLU A 72 -3.32 11.67 -2.65
N VAL A 73 -2.55 12.58 -3.24
CA VAL A 73 -1.17 12.87 -2.82
C VAL A 73 -1.08 14.35 -2.45
N GLN A 74 -0.64 14.63 -1.22
CA GLN A 74 -0.34 15.98 -0.75
C GLN A 74 1.11 16.04 -0.27
N TYR A 75 1.76 17.18 -0.42
CA TYR A 75 3.11 17.36 0.11
C TYR A 75 3.41 18.82 0.39
N ASN A 76 4.44 19.04 1.20
CA ASN A 76 4.94 20.36 1.51
C ASN A 76 6.23 20.70 0.77
N SER A 77 6.55 21.99 0.76
CA SER A 77 7.81 22.56 0.28
C SER A 77 8.26 23.70 1.19
N LYS A 78 9.50 24.18 1.00
CA LYS A 78 10.03 25.38 1.66
C LYS A 78 9.16 26.63 1.48
N LYS A 79 8.35 26.68 0.41
CA LYS A 79 7.48 27.81 0.10
C LYS A 79 6.06 27.69 0.67
N GLY A 80 5.71 26.53 1.22
CA GLY A 80 4.34 26.20 1.63
C GLY A 80 3.90 24.83 1.10
N GLY A 81 2.64 24.50 1.34
CA GLY A 81 2.03 23.25 0.90
C GLY A 81 0.75 22.97 1.67
N SER A 82 0.04 21.94 1.24
CA SER A 82 -1.26 21.52 1.75
C SER A 82 -1.18 20.32 2.67
N ALA A 83 -0.02 19.68 2.85
CA ALA A 83 0.12 18.50 3.69
C ALA A 83 0.18 18.88 5.19
N THR A 84 -0.90 19.45 5.71
CA THR A 84 -1.08 19.83 7.12
C THR A 84 -1.94 18.81 7.87
N THR A 85 -2.03 18.95 9.20
CA THR A 85 -2.89 18.14 10.07
C THR A 85 -4.37 18.21 9.64
N GLU A 86 -4.84 19.41 9.30
CA GLU A 86 -6.23 19.68 8.92
C GLU A 86 -6.55 19.06 7.55
N THR A 87 -5.64 19.22 6.59
CA THR A 87 -5.82 18.62 5.26
C THR A 87 -5.76 17.10 5.35
N LEU A 88 -4.86 16.52 6.15
CA LEU A 88 -4.81 15.07 6.35
C LEU A 88 -6.17 14.54 6.87
N ALA A 89 -6.72 15.17 7.92
CA ALA A 89 -8.03 14.79 8.44
C ALA A 89 -9.13 14.89 7.36
N ARG A 90 -9.12 15.96 6.55
CA ARG A 90 -10.08 16.15 5.46
C ARG A 90 -9.92 15.11 4.35
N SER A 91 -8.70 14.85 3.89
CA SER A 91 -8.39 13.88 2.83
C SER A 91 -8.80 12.47 3.24
N LEU A 92 -8.57 12.09 4.50
CA LEU A 92 -9.05 10.81 5.05
C LEU A 92 -10.58 10.69 4.99
N GLN A 93 -11.32 11.76 5.32
CA GLN A 93 -12.79 11.76 5.22
C GLN A 93 -13.28 11.71 3.76
N VAL A 94 -12.65 12.46 2.86
CA VAL A 94 -12.99 12.45 1.44
C VAL A 94 -12.73 11.09 0.80
N ALA A 95 -11.60 10.45 1.14
CA ALA A 95 -11.31 9.10 0.69
C ALA A 95 -12.33 8.09 1.25
N ALA A 96 -12.62 8.16 2.54
CA ALA A 96 -13.60 7.29 3.20
C ALA A 96 -15.00 7.36 2.57
N GLY A 97 -15.48 8.56 2.21
CA GLY A 97 -16.78 8.73 1.55
C GLY A 97 -16.87 8.12 0.14
N ARG A 98 -15.77 7.59 -0.40
CA ARG A 98 -15.68 6.92 -1.70
C ARG A 98 -15.33 5.44 -1.60
N LEU A 99 -15.25 4.91 -0.38
CA LEU A 99 -14.96 3.51 -0.08
C LEU A 99 -16.19 2.86 0.56
N ASP A 100 -16.40 1.57 0.29
CA ASP A 100 -17.29 0.73 1.09
C ASP A 100 -16.62 0.51 2.46
N ALA A 101 -17.24 1.01 3.52
CA ALA A 101 -16.65 1.00 4.85
C ALA A 101 -16.34 -0.40 5.40
N GLU A 102 -17.06 -1.44 4.97
CA GLU A 102 -16.88 -2.80 5.46
C GLU A 102 -16.02 -3.67 4.56
N LYS A 103 -15.89 -3.31 3.27
CA LYS A 103 -15.20 -4.15 2.27
C LYS A 103 -13.89 -3.56 1.80
N ASP A 104 -13.80 -2.25 1.66
CA ASP A 104 -12.65 -1.61 1.02
C ASP A 104 -11.57 -1.25 2.04
N VAL A 105 -10.35 -1.00 1.55
CA VAL A 105 -9.18 -0.68 2.36
C VAL A 105 -8.79 0.78 2.19
N LEU A 106 -8.67 1.50 3.30
CA LEU A 106 -8.03 2.82 3.33
C LEU A 106 -6.52 2.66 3.56
N PHE A 107 -5.72 3.05 2.57
CA PHE A 107 -4.27 2.96 2.57
C PHE A 107 -3.65 4.33 2.78
N LEU A 108 -3.12 4.57 3.97
CA LEU A 108 -2.45 5.81 4.37
C LEU A 108 -0.93 5.64 4.32
N ILE A 109 -0.25 6.59 3.67
CA ILE A 109 1.21 6.69 3.62
C ILE A 109 1.62 8.06 4.17
N LEU A 110 2.49 8.08 5.16
CA LEU A 110 3.06 9.29 5.75
C LEU A 110 4.58 9.21 5.67
N THR A 111 5.23 10.23 5.11
CA THR A 111 6.69 10.32 5.07
C THR A 111 7.15 11.68 5.57
N SER A 112 8.07 11.70 6.53
CA SER A 112 8.52 12.91 7.23
C SER A 112 9.76 12.68 8.11
N HIS A 113 10.21 13.74 8.77
CA HIS A 113 10.96 13.60 10.03
C HIS A 113 10.04 13.13 11.15
N GLY A 114 10.63 12.46 12.15
CA GLY A 114 9.92 12.02 13.34
C GLY A 114 10.75 12.20 14.60
N SER A 115 10.04 12.26 15.72
CA SER A 115 10.56 12.21 17.07
C SER A 115 9.69 11.28 17.91
N PRO A 116 10.08 10.98 19.16
CA PRO A 116 9.20 10.24 20.08
C PRO A 116 7.80 10.87 20.27
N ASP A 117 7.64 12.17 20.01
CA ASP A 117 6.35 12.88 20.11
C ASP A 117 5.44 12.69 18.87
N GLY A 118 6.00 12.28 17.74
CA GLY A 118 5.27 12.05 16.49
C GLY A 118 5.97 12.60 15.25
N LEU A 119 5.19 12.85 14.19
CA LEU A 119 5.71 13.30 12.90
C LEU A 119 5.77 14.82 12.83
N ALA A 120 6.90 15.34 12.37
CA ALA A 120 7.00 16.76 12.06
C ALA A 120 6.19 17.09 10.81
N ILE A 121 5.49 18.21 10.83
CA ILE A 121 4.83 18.79 9.66
C ILE A 121 5.42 20.17 9.46
N LYS A 122 5.90 20.46 8.26
CA LYS A 122 6.44 21.79 7.92
C LYS A 122 6.00 22.23 6.52
N ALA A 123 5.22 23.29 6.45
CA ALA A 123 4.71 23.89 5.21
C ALA A 123 5.08 25.38 5.16
N GLY A 124 6.23 25.70 4.57
CA GLY A 124 6.77 27.07 4.62
C GLY A 124 7.03 27.52 6.07
N ARG A 125 6.25 28.50 6.55
CA ARG A 125 6.34 28.99 7.94
C ARG A 125 5.52 28.17 8.95
N LEU A 126 4.57 27.37 8.48
CA LEU A 126 3.74 26.53 9.35
C LEU A 126 4.57 25.34 9.85
N THR A 127 4.51 25.10 11.16
CA THR A 127 5.09 23.91 11.81
C THR A 127 4.05 23.30 12.74
N GLN A 128 3.87 21.98 12.69
CA GLN A 128 2.99 21.21 13.56
C GLN A 128 3.66 19.88 13.92
N THR A 129 3.12 19.19 14.93
CA THR A 129 3.46 17.80 15.24
C THR A 129 2.21 16.95 15.16
N LEU A 130 2.22 15.92 14.31
CA LEU A 130 1.17 14.92 14.25
C LEU A 130 1.48 13.79 15.24
N THR A 131 0.74 13.77 16.35
CA THR A 131 0.92 12.75 17.41
C THR A 131 0.20 11.43 17.08
N PRO A 132 0.61 10.30 17.68
CA PRO A 132 -0.10 9.02 17.55
C PRO A 132 -1.58 9.11 17.91
N SER A 133 -1.92 9.78 19.01
CA SER A 133 -3.31 9.95 19.46
C SER A 133 -4.14 10.73 18.46
N ARG A 134 -3.58 11.79 17.86
CA ARG A 134 -4.28 12.60 16.87
C ARG A 134 -4.52 11.84 15.57
N LEU A 135 -3.54 11.07 15.11
CA LEU A 135 -3.71 10.22 13.92
C LEU A 135 -4.76 9.12 14.16
N ALA A 136 -4.77 8.50 15.34
CA ALA A 136 -5.76 7.50 15.72
C ALA A 136 -7.18 8.06 15.71
N GLU A 137 -7.38 9.27 16.24
CA GLU A 137 -8.65 9.98 16.22
C GLU A 137 -9.13 10.23 14.78
N MET A 138 -8.24 10.68 13.89
CA MET A 138 -8.58 10.92 12.48
C MET A 138 -9.00 9.63 11.77
N LEU A 139 -8.24 8.55 11.95
CA LEU A 139 -8.54 7.25 11.35
C LEU A 139 -9.85 6.67 11.91
N GLY A 140 -10.09 6.79 13.22
CA GLY A 140 -11.34 6.34 13.84
C GLY A 140 -12.57 7.04 13.27
N ARG A 141 -12.47 8.33 12.96
CA ARG A 141 -13.57 9.12 12.35
C ARG A 141 -13.91 8.72 10.92
N THR A 142 -13.05 7.98 10.23
CA THR A 142 -13.32 7.60 8.82
C THR A 142 -14.44 6.58 8.68
N GLY A 143 -14.73 5.79 9.72
CA GLY A 143 -15.71 4.70 9.66
C GLY A 143 -15.27 3.49 8.81
N VAL A 144 -14.28 3.63 7.93
CA VAL A 144 -13.73 2.51 7.13
C VAL A 144 -13.10 1.50 8.08
N ARG A 145 -13.52 0.25 8.05
CA ARG A 145 -13.03 -0.79 8.94
C ARG A 145 -11.55 -1.10 8.68
N HIS A 146 -11.23 -1.47 7.44
CA HIS A 146 -9.91 -1.98 7.06
C HIS A 146 -8.94 -0.86 6.67
N LYS A 147 -7.79 -0.81 7.35
CA LYS A 147 -6.79 0.24 7.09
C LYS A 147 -5.38 -0.31 7.02
N VAL A 148 -4.58 0.28 6.16
CA VAL A 148 -3.11 0.15 6.16
C VAL A 148 -2.53 1.53 6.44
N VAL A 149 -1.59 1.62 7.38
CA VAL A 149 -0.88 2.84 7.73
C VAL A 149 0.61 2.59 7.62
N ILE A 150 1.26 3.24 6.67
CA ILE A 150 2.72 3.17 6.49
C ILE A 150 3.33 4.50 6.90
N ILE A 151 4.28 4.45 7.83
CA ILE A 151 4.93 5.63 8.39
C ILE A 151 6.44 5.53 8.16
N SER A 152 6.94 6.35 7.25
CA SER A 152 8.35 6.46 6.91
C SER A 152 8.96 7.67 7.61
N ALA A 153 9.45 7.44 8.84
CA ALA A 153 10.07 8.47 9.68
C ALA A 153 10.89 7.86 10.82
N CYS A 154 11.77 8.68 11.42
CA CYS A 154 12.47 8.35 12.67
C CYS A 154 11.47 8.09 13.81
N TYR A 155 11.78 7.16 14.71
CA TYR A 155 10.96 6.83 15.89
C TYR A 155 9.52 6.42 15.54
N SER A 156 9.24 6.04 14.29
CA SER A 156 7.87 5.80 13.80
C SER A 156 7.16 4.64 14.51
N GLY A 157 7.89 3.77 15.20
CA GLY A 157 7.33 2.71 16.05
C GLY A 157 6.41 3.24 17.16
N VAL A 158 6.53 4.51 17.58
CA VAL A 158 5.64 5.12 18.60
C VAL A 158 4.16 5.13 18.20
N PHE A 159 3.84 4.97 16.91
CA PHE A 159 2.47 4.92 16.42
C PHE A 159 1.82 3.54 16.58
N ILE A 160 2.60 2.46 16.67
CA ILE A 160 2.08 1.09 16.66
C ILE A 160 1.13 0.83 17.84
N PRO A 161 1.49 1.13 19.12
CA PRO A 161 0.63 0.80 20.26
C PRO A 161 -0.74 1.49 20.21
N ARG A 162 -0.84 2.64 19.53
CA ARG A 162 -2.07 3.42 19.44
C ARG A 162 -2.94 3.05 18.24
N LEU A 163 -2.34 2.53 17.17
CA LEU A 163 -3.01 2.29 15.89
C LEU A 163 -3.28 0.82 15.59
N ALA A 164 -2.29 -0.05 15.81
CA ALA A 164 -2.32 -1.41 15.32
C ALA A 164 -3.39 -2.26 16.04
N ASN A 165 -4.22 -2.94 15.27
CA ASN A 165 -5.24 -3.87 15.75
C ASN A 165 -5.61 -4.84 14.60
N PRO A 166 -6.51 -5.83 14.79
CA PRO A 166 -6.86 -6.76 13.71
C PRO A 166 -7.32 -6.10 12.40
N ASP A 167 -7.98 -4.94 12.45
CA ASP A 167 -8.50 -4.21 11.29
C ASP A 167 -7.58 -3.06 10.82
N VAL A 168 -6.46 -2.81 11.51
CA VAL A 168 -5.48 -1.76 11.15
C VAL A 168 -4.08 -2.36 11.11
N LEU A 169 -3.53 -2.48 9.91
CA LEU A 169 -2.14 -2.83 9.67
C LEU A 169 -1.27 -1.58 9.77
N VAL A 170 -0.21 -1.62 10.58
CA VAL A 170 0.76 -0.53 10.71
C VAL A 170 2.14 -1.04 10.31
N ILE A 171 2.84 -0.30 9.44
CA ILE A 171 4.22 -0.58 9.02
C ILE A 171 5.06 0.69 9.24
N THR A 172 6.20 0.56 9.92
CA THR A 172 7.05 1.69 10.30
C THR A 172 8.47 1.51 9.79
N ALA A 173 9.10 2.61 9.37
CA ALA A 173 10.49 2.62 8.91
C ALA A 173 11.50 2.42 10.04
N ALA A 174 11.11 2.67 11.28
CA ALA A 174 11.93 2.44 12.46
C ALA A 174 11.08 1.93 13.62
N ASP A 175 11.74 1.39 14.65
CA ASP A 175 11.12 1.19 15.96
C ASP A 175 10.90 2.52 16.70
N ALA A 176 10.51 2.44 17.98
CA ALA A 176 10.18 3.61 18.79
C ALA A 176 11.40 4.33 19.37
N ASP A 177 12.59 3.72 19.29
CA ASP A 177 13.80 4.13 20.02
C ASP A 177 14.94 4.54 19.07
N HIS A 178 14.83 4.23 17.77
CA HIS A 178 15.87 4.48 16.78
C HIS A 178 15.42 5.43 15.65
N PRO A 179 16.36 6.19 15.05
CA PRO A 179 16.10 6.95 13.85
C PRO A 179 15.99 6.06 12.60
N SER A 180 15.42 6.62 11.53
CA SER A 180 15.46 6.06 10.17
C SER A 180 16.29 6.95 9.25
N PHE A 181 16.80 6.41 8.14
CA PHE A 181 17.81 7.08 7.31
C PHE A 181 17.38 7.35 5.85
N GLY A 182 18.17 8.17 5.15
CA GLY A 182 17.96 8.51 3.73
C GLY A 182 17.07 9.73 3.49
N CYS A 183 17.00 10.66 4.44
CA CYS A 183 16.17 11.87 4.33
C CYS A 183 16.88 13.04 3.63
N GLU A 184 17.89 12.80 2.80
CA GLU A 184 18.62 13.88 2.12
C GLU A 184 17.74 14.60 1.08
N ASP A 185 17.87 15.92 0.95
CA ASP A 185 17.02 16.77 0.09
C ASP A 185 16.93 16.29 -1.38
N LYS A 186 18.04 15.76 -1.91
CA LYS A 186 18.13 15.28 -3.31
C LYS A 186 17.84 13.79 -3.48
N ALA A 187 17.61 13.06 -2.39
CA ALA A 187 17.23 11.66 -2.47
C ALA A 187 15.81 11.55 -3.05
N LYS A 188 15.57 10.49 -3.84
CA LYS A 188 14.21 10.17 -4.33
C LYS A 188 13.39 9.39 -3.32
N TRP A 189 14.09 8.65 -2.46
CA TRP A 189 13.53 7.70 -1.50
C TRP A 189 14.36 7.71 -0.23
N THR A 190 13.70 7.58 0.92
CA THR A 190 14.34 7.14 2.16
C THR A 190 14.83 5.69 2.03
N TYR A 191 15.63 5.21 2.98
CA TYR A 191 16.14 3.83 2.90
C TYR A 191 15.01 2.82 2.98
N PHE A 192 14.05 3.06 3.89
CA PHE A 192 12.86 2.24 3.99
C PHE A 192 11.95 2.41 2.77
N GLY A 193 11.72 3.64 2.30
CA GLY A 193 10.89 3.89 1.14
C GLY A 193 11.38 3.20 -0.13
N ASP A 194 12.70 3.21 -0.36
CA ASP A 194 13.32 2.49 -1.49
C ASP A 194 13.15 0.98 -1.34
N ALA A 195 13.52 0.44 -0.17
CA ALA A 195 13.44 -0.99 0.09
C ALA A 195 12.00 -1.53 0.01
N PHE A 196 11.06 -0.85 0.67
CA PHE A 196 9.67 -1.30 0.75
C PHE A 196 8.88 -1.00 -0.52
N PHE A 197 8.76 0.27 -0.93
CA PHE A 197 7.92 0.62 -2.08
C PHE A 197 8.64 0.35 -3.40
N ASN A 198 9.86 0.85 -3.55
CA ASN A 198 10.50 0.86 -4.87
C ASN A 198 11.03 -0.52 -5.28
N VAL A 199 11.45 -1.34 -4.32
CA VAL A 199 12.00 -2.68 -4.58
C VAL A 199 10.98 -3.78 -4.29
N GLU A 200 10.60 -3.97 -3.02
CA GLU A 200 9.92 -5.20 -2.63
C GLU A 200 8.44 -5.23 -2.97
N LEU A 201 7.70 -4.15 -2.73
CA LEU A 201 6.25 -4.11 -2.98
C LEU A 201 5.89 -4.31 -4.46
N ARG A 202 6.79 -3.93 -5.38
CA ARG A 202 6.58 -4.12 -6.82
C ARG A 202 6.55 -5.59 -7.26
N ARG A 203 7.12 -6.49 -6.47
CA ARG A 203 7.31 -7.90 -6.86
C ARG A 203 6.77 -8.91 -5.85
N ALA A 204 6.68 -8.53 -4.58
CA ALA A 204 6.27 -9.43 -3.50
C ALA A 204 4.78 -9.80 -3.64
N GLU A 205 4.45 -11.03 -3.28
CA GLU A 205 3.07 -11.56 -3.35
C GLU A 205 2.17 -10.94 -2.27
N SER A 206 2.74 -10.55 -1.13
CA SER A 206 2.02 -9.95 -0.01
C SER A 206 2.76 -8.77 0.60
N LEU A 207 2.05 -7.92 1.36
CA LEU A 207 2.69 -6.85 2.14
C LEU A 207 3.67 -7.40 3.19
N LYS A 208 3.39 -8.59 3.74
CA LYS A 208 4.24 -9.23 4.75
C LYS A 208 5.58 -9.65 4.14
N ASP A 209 5.55 -10.23 2.95
CA ASP A 209 6.76 -10.61 2.22
C ASP A 209 7.53 -9.38 1.77
N ALA A 210 6.81 -8.34 1.30
CA ALA A 210 7.41 -7.06 0.96
C ALA A 210 8.15 -6.44 2.15
N PHE A 211 7.51 -6.44 3.33
CA PHE A 211 8.10 -5.93 4.56
C PHE A 211 9.30 -6.76 5.02
N ALA A 212 9.23 -8.09 4.97
CA ALA A 212 10.33 -8.97 5.36
C ALA A 212 11.58 -8.75 4.47
N GLY A 213 11.38 -8.62 3.15
CA GLY A 213 12.42 -8.25 2.21
C GLY A 213 12.99 -6.86 2.52
N ALA A 214 12.11 -5.87 2.74
CA ALA A 214 12.52 -4.50 2.96
C ALA A 214 13.35 -4.36 4.25
N ARG A 215 12.92 -5.01 5.33
CA ARG A 215 13.65 -5.06 6.61
C ARG A 215 15.06 -5.64 6.44
N THR A 216 15.21 -6.66 5.59
CA THR A 216 16.51 -7.26 5.26
C THR A 216 17.39 -6.28 4.48
N LEU A 217 16.84 -5.62 3.46
CA LEU A 217 17.56 -4.64 2.65
C LEU A 217 18.02 -3.42 3.46
N VAL A 218 17.12 -2.87 4.29
CA VAL A 218 17.39 -1.74 5.19
C VAL A 218 18.52 -2.10 6.14
N ARG A 219 18.40 -3.20 6.90
CA ARG A 219 19.44 -3.64 7.84
C ARG A 219 20.78 -3.83 7.14
N LYS A 220 20.80 -4.48 5.97
CA LYS A 220 22.04 -4.71 5.22
C LYS A 220 22.68 -3.39 4.79
N ARG A 221 21.88 -2.38 4.42
CA ARG A 221 22.39 -1.06 4.04
C ARG A 221 22.94 -0.31 5.25
N GLU A 222 22.17 -0.22 6.32
CA GLU A 222 22.55 0.48 7.56
C GLU A 222 23.86 -0.07 8.14
N LEU A 223 24.01 -1.40 8.20
CA LEU A 223 25.24 -2.02 8.69
C LEU A 223 26.45 -1.74 7.79
N ARG A 224 26.27 -1.67 6.46
CA ARG A 224 27.35 -1.28 5.54
C ARG A 224 27.78 0.17 5.72
N GLU A 225 26.84 1.03 6.11
CA GLU A 225 27.06 2.45 6.35
C GLU A 225 27.39 2.76 7.81
N HIS A 226 27.59 1.73 8.65
CA HIS A 226 27.93 1.82 10.07
C HIS A 226 26.89 2.54 10.94
N PHE A 227 25.62 2.49 10.55
CA PHE A 227 24.51 2.96 11.38
C PHE A 227 24.04 1.90 12.37
N GLU A 228 23.56 2.35 13.52
CA GLU A 228 22.70 1.53 14.38
C GLU A 228 21.39 1.22 13.64
N PRO A 229 20.94 -0.05 13.56
CA PRO A 229 19.79 -0.40 12.76
C PRO A 229 18.50 0.27 13.22
N SER A 230 17.71 0.77 12.27
CA SER A 230 16.41 1.42 12.55
C SER A 230 15.33 0.44 13.04
N ASN A 231 15.52 -0.86 12.79
CA ASN A 231 14.59 -1.94 13.13
C ASN A 231 13.15 -1.69 12.65
N PRO A 232 12.88 -1.61 11.32
CA PRO A 232 11.52 -1.48 10.80
C PRO A 232 10.55 -2.49 11.42
N GLN A 233 9.31 -2.09 11.68
CA GLN A 233 8.29 -2.89 12.37
C GLN A 233 7.00 -3.01 11.54
N MET A 234 6.27 -4.10 11.76
CA MET A 234 4.95 -4.36 11.17
C MET A 234 4.06 -5.01 12.23
N ALA A 235 2.86 -4.47 12.43
CA ALA A 235 1.94 -4.94 13.47
C ALA A 235 0.46 -4.78 13.07
N GLY A 236 -0.40 -5.65 13.60
CA GLY A 236 -1.84 -5.63 13.33
C GLY A 236 -2.23 -6.19 11.96
N GLY A 237 -3.43 -5.86 11.51
CA GLY A 237 -3.90 -6.14 10.14
C GLY A 237 -4.24 -7.60 9.84
N ALA A 238 -4.60 -8.41 10.85
CA ALA A 238 -5.01 -9.80 10.64
C ALA A 238 -6.22 -9.92 9.68
N ASN A 239 -7.14 -8.96 9.73
CA ASN A 239 -8.32 -8.89 8.86
C ASN A 239 -8.07 -8.05 7.58
N VAL A 240 -6.92 -7.41 7.46
CA VAL A 240 -6.59 -6.52 6.32
C VAL A 240 -5.75 -7.24 5.29
N GLN A 241 -4.75 -8.02 5.73
CA GLN A 241 -3.82 -8.72 4.85
C GLN A 241 -4.51 -9.60 3.80
N PRO A 242 -5.57 -10.37 4.11
CA PRO A 242 -6.27 -11.19 3.10
C PRO A 242 -6.96 -10.39 2.00
N LEU A 243 -7.27 -9.10 2.25
CA LEU A 243 -7.97 -8.24 1.30
C LEU A 243 -7.04 -7.62 0.24
N LEU A 244 -5.73 -7.61 0.51
CA LEU A 244 -4.73 -6.97 -0.34
C LEU A 244 -4.22 -7.92 -1.41
N VAL A 245 -5.10 -8.24 -2.36
CA VAL A 245 -4.79 -9.09 -3.50
C VAL A 245 -4.12 -8.25 -4.58
N ALA A 246 -2.93 -8.68 -4.95
CA ALA A 246 -2.04 -7.89 -5.76
C ALA A 246 -2.25 -8.23 -7.25
N ARG A 247 -2.32 -7.21 -8.11
CA ARG A 247 -2.58 -7.36 -9.54
C ARG A 247 -1.40 -8.06 -10.24
N PRO A 248 -1.63 -9.02 -11.16
CA PRO A 248 -0.56 -9.67 -11.92
C PRO A 248 0.23 -8.69 -12.78
#